data_AF-A0A0J7K8A1-F1
#
_entry.id   AF-A0A0J7K8A1-F1
#
_cell.length_a   1.000
_cell.length_b   1.000
_cell.length_c   1.000
_cell.angle_alpha   90.00
_cell.angle_beta   90.00
_cell.angle_gamma   90.00
#
_symmetry.space_group_name_H-M   'P 1'
#
loop_
_entity.id
_entity.type
_entity.pdbx_description
1 polymer ?
#
loop_
_entity_poly.entity_id
_entity_poly.type
_entity_poly.pdbx_seq_one_letter_code
_entity_poly.pdbx_strand_id
1 'polypeptide(L)'
;MDRYVYLNIVRNILLPFAEEYMPEEWIYQADNDPKHSVRVVKTFLSDNDIHVMKWPGQSPDLNPIEMLWIDVDKYVKEQKPKNIE
;
A
#
# COMPACT_ATOMS: atom_id res chain seq x y z
N MET A 1 -12.50 2.76 3.29
CA MET A 1 -11.89 3.10 1.99
C MET A 1 -12.48 2.18 0.94
N ASP A 2 -12.93 2.70 -0.20
CA ASP A 2 -13.41 1.90 -1.33
C ASP A 2 -12.36 1.78 -2.44
N ARG A 3 -12.72 1.08 -3.53
CA ARG A 3 -11.84 0.88 -4.70
C ARG A 3 -11.44 2.17 -5.42
N TYR A 4 -12.28 3.20 -5.43
CA TYR A 4 -12.00 4.46 -6.12
C TYR A 4 -11.04 5.32 -5.30
N VAL A 5 -11.23 5.34 -3.97
CA VAL A 5 -10.28 5.97 -3.06
C VAL A 5 -8.92 5.28 -3.12
N TYR A 6 -8.90 3.94 -3.14
CA TYR A 6 -7.65 3.19 -3.30
C TYR A 6 -6.96 3.51 -4.63
N LEU A 7 -7.68 3.46 -5.75
CA LEU A 7 -7.13 3.83 -7.05
C LEU A 7 -6.57 5.26 -7.08
N ASN A 8 -7.22 6.19 -6.39
CA ASN A 8 -6.76 7.56 -6.28
C ASN A 8 -5.42 7.67 -5.53
N ILE A 9 -5.21 6.85 -4.50
CA ILE A 9 -3.93 6.78 -3.78
C ILE A 9 -2.85 6.19 -4.67
N VAL A 10 -3.14 5.08 -5.36
CA VAL A 10 -2.17 4.45 -6.28
C VAL A 10 -1.76 5.44 -7.38
N ARG A 11 -2.73 6.15 -7.96
CA ARG A 11 -2.46 7.11 -9.04
C ARG A 11 -1.70 8.34 -8.58
N ASN A 12 -2.11 8.96 -7.48
CA ASN A 12 -1.63 10.30 -7.13
C ASN A 12 -0.51 10.28 -6.08
N ILE A 13 -0.28 9.15 -5.42
CA ILE A 13 0.75 9.00 -4.38
C ILE A 13 1.79 7.98 -4.80
N LEU A 14 1.40 6.73 -5.06
CA LEU A 14 2.36 5.65 -5.35
C LEU A 14 3.15 5.94 -6.64
N LEU A 15 2.46 6.25 -7.74
CA LEU A 15 3.13 6.45 -9.03
C LEU A 15 4.12 7.62 -9.02
N PRO A 16 3.74 8.85 -8.62
CA PRO A 16 4.70 9.96 -8.56
C PRO A 16 5.87 9.68 -7.63
N PHE A 17 5.62 9.03 -6.49
CA PHE A 17 6.68 8.63 -5.58
C PHE A 17 7.64 7.62 -6.22
N ALA A 18 7.11 6.62 -6.93
CA ALA A 18 7.93 5.62 -7.59
C ALA A 18 8.78 6.22 -8.70
N GLU A 19 8.20 7.11 -9.52
CA GLU A 19 8.92 7.82 -10.58
C GLU A 19 10.07 8.69 -10.04
N GLU A 20 9.90 9.29 -8.86
CA GLU A 20 10.90 10.19 -8.29
C GLU A 20 11.97 9.46 -7.46
N TYR A 21 11.61 8.40 -6.73
CA TYR A 21 12.47 7.83 -5.68
C TYR A 21 12.85 6.36 -5.87
N MET A 22 12.16 5.62 -6.73
CA MET A 22 12.40 4.18 -6.87
C MET A 22 13.37 3.87 -8.02
N PRO A 23 14.14 2.76 -7.93
CA PRO A 23 14.91 2.27 -9.06
C PRO A 23 14.00 1.82 -10.20
N GLU A 24 14.54 1.72 -11.43
CA GLU A 24 13.77 1.37 -12.63
C GLU A 24 12.97 0.07 -12.48
N GLU A 25 13.53 -0.97 -11.84
CA GLU A 25 12.90 -2.28 -11.66
C GLU A 25 12.35 -2.48 -10.24
N TRP A 26 11.37 -1.67 -9.84
CA TRP A 26 10.69 -1.84 -8.56
C TRP A 26 9.50 -2.80 -8.65
N ILE A 27 9.17 -3.44 -7.52
CA ILE A 27 8.04 -4.36 -7.41
C ILE A 27 7.03 -3.80 -6.42
N TYR A 28 5.77 -3.71 -6.83
CA TYR A 28 4.67 -3.31 -5.98
C TYR A 28 4.17 -4.49 -5.13
N GLN A 29 4.18 -4.33 -3.81
CA GLN A 29 3.58 -5.27 -2.87
C GLN A 29 2.27 -4.69 -2.34
N ALA A 30 1.20 -5.50 -2.40
CA ALA A 30 -0.08 -5.23 -1.79
C ALA A 30 -0.72 -6.55 -1.35
N ASP A 31 -1.54 -6.51 -0.30
CA ASP A 31 -2.31 -7.68 0.13
C ASP A 31 -3.44 -8.02 -0.87
N ASN A 32 -4.09 -9.16 -0.63
CA ASN A 32 -5.19 -9.64 -1.47
C ASN A 32 -6.57 -9.07 -1.05
N ASP A 33 -6.65 -7.89 -0.43
CA ASP A 33 -7.94 -7.27 -0.13
C ASP A 33 -8.80 -7.18 -1.42
N PRO A 34 -10.10 -7.55 -1.38
CA PRO A 34 -10.99 -7.46 -2.53
C PRO A 34 -10.93 -6.13 -3.27
N LYS A 35 -10.71 -5.00 -2.56
CA LYS A 35 -10.62 -3.67 -3.17
C LYS A 35 -9.37 -3.47 -4.03
N HIS A 36 -8.27 -4.18 -3.75
CA HIS A 36 -7.05 -4.18 -4.57
C HIS A 36 -7.22 -5.12 -5.78
N SER A 37 -8.07 -6.14 -5.63
CA SER A 37 -8.27 -7.19 -6.62
C SER A 37 -9.33 -6.88 -7.70
N VAL A 38 -10.01 -5.72 -7.61
CA VAL A 38 -11.04 -5.34 -8.59
C VAL A 38 -10.45 -4.99 -9.95
N ARG A 39 -11.24 -5.21 -11.01
CA ARG A 39 -10.83 -4.98 -12.41
C ARG A 39 -10.24 -3.59 -12.65
N VAL A 40 -10.89 -2.53 -12.14
CA VAL A 40 -10.43 -1.15 -12.38
C VAL A 40 -9.02 -0.88 -11.84
N VAL A 41 -8.69 -1.47 -10.69
CA VAL A 41 -7.34 -1.35 -10.10
C VAL A 41 -6.34 -2.17 -10.90
N LYS A 42 -6.67 -3.43 -11.19
CA LYS A 42 -5.79 -4.32 -11.97
C LYS A 42 -5.46 -3.77 -13.35
N THR A 43 -6.46 -3.22 -14.05
CA THR A 43 -6.26 -2.57 -15.35
C THR A 43 -5.34 -1.37 -15.22
N PHE A 44 -5.54 -0.51 -14.22
CA PHE A 44 -4.66 0.65 -14.02
C PHE A 44 -3.21 0.24 -13.74
N LEU A 45 -2.99 -0.75 -12.86
CA LEU A 45 -1.63 -1.22 -12.56
C LEU A 45 -0.96 -1.80 -13.82
N SER A 46 -1.70 -2.56 -14.62
CA SER A 46 -1.19 -3.13 -15.88
C SER A 46 -0.90 -2.06 -16.94
N ASP A 47 -1.76 -1.04 -17.08
CA ASP A 47 -1.60 0.03 -18.08
C ASP A 47 -0.40 0.93 -17.77
N ASN A 48 0.06 0.96 -16.52
CA ASN A 48 1.23 1.73 -16.06
C ASN A 48 2.47 0.86 -15.82
N ASP A 49 2.48 -0.38 -16.35
CA ASP A 49 3.60 -1.33 -16.24
C ASP A 49 4.07 -1.60 -14.80
N ILE A 50 3.15 -1.56 -13.84
CA ILE A 50 3.46 -1.82 -12.43
C ILE A 50 3.49 -3.32 -12.17
N HIS A 51 4.67 -3.86 -11.86
CA HIS A 51 4.81 -5.27 -11.50
C HIS A 51 4.30 -5.52 -10.08
N VAL A 52 3.20 -6.28 -9.95
CA VAL A 52 2.61 -6.62 -8.66
C VAL A 52 3.11 -7.98 -8.17
N MET A 53 3.68 -8.01 -6.96
CA MET A 53 4.08 -9.24 -6.29
C MET A 53 2.88 -10.15 -6.02
N LYS A 54 3.01 -11.45 -6.29
CA LYS A 54 2.01 -12.43 -5.86
C LYS A 54 2.03 -12.55 -4.34
N TRP A 55 0.90 -12.25 -3.72
CA TRP A 55 0.77 -12.31 -2.27
C TRP A 55 -0.01 -13.56 -1.83
N PRO A 56 0.45 -14.31 -0.82
CA PRO A 56 -0.37 -15.34 -0.19
C PRO A 56 -1.47 -14.72 0.70
N GLY A 57 -2.65 -15.35 0.71
CA GLY A 57 -3.73 -14.91 1.59
C GLY A 57 -3.38 -15.12 3.06
N GLN A 58 -3.83 -14.22 3.94
CA GLN A 58 -3.66 -14.32 5.40
C GLN A 58 -2.20 -14.41 5.87
N SER A 59 -1.27 -13.75 5.18
CA SER A 59 0.15 -13.72 5.55
C SER A 59 0.62 -12.32 5.97
N PRO A 60 0.12 -11.78 7.09
CA PRO A 60 0.60 -10.49 7.60
C PRO A 60 2.06 -10.58 8.07
N ASP A 61 2.52 -11.75 8.50
CA ASP A 61 3.89 -12.04 8.92
C ASP A 61 4.93 -11.81 7.82
N LEU A 62 4.52 -11.92 6.55
CA LEU A 62 5.38 -11.65 5.41
C LEU A 62 5.44 -10.17 5.04
N ASN A 63 4.53 -9.34 5.56
CA ASN A 63 4.42 -7.93 5.18
C ASN A 63 5.33 -7.06 6.06
N PRO A 64 6.43 -6.49 5.52
CA PRO A 64 7.37 -5.72 6.32
C PRO A 64 6.75 -4.44 6.94
N ILE A 65 5.65 -3.92 6.37
CA ILE A 65 4.99 -2.73 6.93
C ILE A 65 4.35 -3.01 8.29
N GLU A 66 4.00 -4.27 8.60
CA GLU A 66 3.42 -4.64 9.90
C GLU A 66 4.42 -4.39 11.03
N MET A 67 5.72 -4.62 10.78
CA MET A 67 6.77 -4.31 11.76
C MET A 67 6.88 -2.80 11.99
N LEU A 68 6.79 -1.99 10.93
CA LEU A 68 6.79 -0.53 11.07
C LEU A 68 5.57 -0.04 11.86
N TRP A 69 4.39 -0.63 11.65
CA TRP A 69 3.19 -0.26 12.38
C TRP A 69 3.28 -0.56 13.88
N ILE A 70 3.99 -1.62 14.28
CA ILE A 70 4.25 -1.90 15.70
C ILE A 70 5.06 -0.76 16.34
N ASP A 71 6.10 -0.28 15.66
CA ASP A 71 6.94 0.82 16.16
C ASP A 71 6.16 2.14 16.24
N VAL A 72 5.37 2.44 15.20
CA VAL A 72 4.51 3.63 15.17
C VAL A 72 3.46 3.59 16.28
N ASP A 73 2.77 2.46 16.47
CA ASP A 73 1.77 2.28 17.52
C ASP A 73 2.36 2.48 18.91
N LYS A 74 3.54 1.90 19.17
CA LYS A 74 4.27 2.10 20.42
C LYS A 74 4.58 3.59 20.65
N TYR A 75 5.14 4.26 19.64
CA TYR A 75 5.48 5.68 19.73
C TYR A 75 4.25 6.55 20.02
N VAL A 76 3.15 6.33 19.29
CA VAL A 76 1.90 7.09 19.47
C VAL A 76 1.31 6.87 20.87
N LYS A 77 1.33 5.64 21.39
CA LYS A 77 0.86 5.34 22.75
C LYS A 77 1.67 6.06 23.82
N GLU A 78 2.98 6.20 23.64
CA GLU A 78 3.84 6.97 24.54
C GLU A 78 3.47 8.46 24.58
N GLN A 79 2.99 9.03 23.46
CA GLN A 79 2.53 10.42 23.39
C GLN A 79 1.22 10.68 24.14
N LYS A 80 0.44 9.63 24.45
CA LYS A 80 -0.88 9.71 25.13
C LYS A 80 -1.79 10.79 24.49
N PRO A 81 -2.01 10.75 23.16
CA PRO A 81 -2.88 11.71 22.49
C PRO A 81 -4.30 11.63 23.07
N LYS A 82 -4.97 12.77 23.15
CA LYS A 82 -6.32 12.90 23.76
C LYS A 82 -7.42 13.21 22.74
N ASN A 83 -7.01 13.50 21.51
CA ASN A 83 -7.84 13.91 20.40
C ASN A 83 -7.27 13.29 19.12
N ILE A 84 -8.08 13.35 18.08
CA ILE A 84 -7.72 12.91 16.72
C ILE A 84 -7.24 14.09 15.86
N GLU A 85 -7.28 15.31 16.40
CA GLU A 85 -6.90 16.59 15.77
C GLU A 85 -5.51 17.04 16.20
#